data_AF-A0A520KUC5-F1
#
_entry.id   AF-A0A520KUC5-F1
#
_cell.length_a   1.000
_cell.length_b   1.000
_cell.length_c   1.000
_cell.angle_alpha   90.00
_cell.angle_beta   90.00
_cell.angle_gamma   90.00
#
_symmetry.space_group_name_H-M   'P 1'
#
loop_
_entity.id
_entity.type
_entity.pdbx_description
1 polymer ?
#
loop_
_entity_poly.entity_id
_entity_poly.type
_entity_poly.pdbx_seq_one_letter_code
_entity_poly.pdbx_strand_id
1 'polypeptide(L)' 'MAETLYWVGCMTAYRVPDVARATAKNLDEGRVDYVTLGNEEGCCGSVLLRSGQRAVVEKMAEDNVETINQRG' A
#
# COMPACT_ATOMS: atom_id res chain seq x y z
N MET A 1 6.09 9.49 -14.03
CA MET A 1 5.52 8.52 -13.08
C MET A 1 4.23 9.11 -12.55
N ALA A 2 3.25 8.27 -12.19
CA ALA A 2 1.99 8.77 -11.61
C ALA A 2 2.26 9.50 -10.29
N GLU A 3 1.50 10.57 -10.03
CA GLU A 3 1.60 11.33 -8.77
C GLU A 3 1.05 10.54 -7.57
N THR A 4 0.15 9.59 -7.83
CA THR A 4 -0.56 8.85 -6.78
C THR A 4 -0.11 7.39 -6.70
N LEU A 5 0.19 6.93 -5.49
CA LEU A 5 0.37 5.50 -5.19
C LEU A 5 -0.91 4.95 -4.57
N TYR A 6 -1.49 3.91 -5.19
CA TYR A 6 -2.51 3.10 -4.55
C TYR A 6 -1.86 1.97 -3.75
N TRP A 7 -1.85 2.12 -2.43
CA TRP A 7 -1.44 1.09 -1.48
C TRP A 7 -2.58 0.09 -1.26
N VAL A 8 -2.46 -1.11 -1.83
CA VAL A 8 -3.53 -2.11 -1.86
C VAL A 8 -3.73 -2.72 -0.47
N GLY A 9 -2.64 -3.05 0.21
CA GLY A 9 -2.59 -3.69 1.51
C GLY A 9 -2.97 -5.17 1.48
N CYS A 10 -2.42 -5.92 2.44
CA CYS A 10 -2.60 -7.38 2.53
C CYS A 10 -4.06 -7.82 2.71
N MET A 11 -4.89 -7.04 3.40
CA MET A 11 -6.29 -7.39 3.63
C MET A 11 -7.09 -7.39 2.33
N THR A 12 -6.98 -6.35 1.51
CA THR A 12 -7.73 -6.32 0.25
C THR A 12 -7.09 -7.24 -0.78
N ALA A 13 -5.76 -7.30 -0.85
CA ALA A 13 -5.06 -8.19 -1.78
C ALA A 13 -5.38 -9.68 -1.55
N TYR A 14 -5.43 -10.13 -0.28
CA TYR A 14 -5.52 -11.56 0.03
C TYR A 14 -6.88 -12.01 0.58
N ARG A 15 -7.63 -11.15 1.26
CA ARG A 15 -8.86 -11.55 1.96
C ARG A 15 -10.12 -11.06 1.24
N VAL A 16 -10.09 -9.85 0.71
CA VAL A 16 -11.24 -9.23 0.02
C VAL A 16 -10.82 -8.60 -1.33
N PRO A 17 -10.38 -9.42 -2.30
CA PRO A 17 -9.83 -8.93 -3.58
C PRO A 17 -10.85 -8.17 -4.44
N ASP A 18 -12.15 -8.39 -4.21
CA ASP A 18 -13.20 -7.60 -4.86
C ASP A 18 -13.16 -6.13 -4.45
N VAL A 19 -12.74 -5.82 -3.21
CA VAL A 19 -12.59 -4.43 -2.75
C VAL A 19 -11.41 -3.76 -3.45
N ALA A 20 -10.30 -4.48 -3.65
CA ALA A 20 -9.16 -3.97 -4.41
C ALA A 20 -9.55 -3.65 -5.86
N ARG A 21 -10.27 -4.57 -6.52
CA ARG A 21 -10.79 -4.38 -7.89
C ARG A 21 -11.77 -3.22 -7.99
N ALA A 22 -12.71 -3.12 -7.04
CA ALA A 22 -13.68 -2.02 -7.02
C ALA A 22 -13.01 -0.67 -6.79
N THR A 23 -11.98 -0.62 -5.93
CA THR A 23 -11.20 0.59 -5.68
C THR A 23 -10.45 1.03 -6.95
N ALA A 24 -9.75 0.10 -7.61
CA ALA A 24 -9.09 0.36 -8.89
C ALA A 24 -10.06 0.91 -9.94
N LYS A 25 -11.24 0.27 -10.11
CA LYS A 25 -12.28 0.76 -11.03
C LYS A 25 -12.75 2.17 -10.72
N ASN A 26 -12.92 2.52 -9.43
CA ASN A 26 -13.31 3.87 -9.04
C ASN A 26 -12.21 4.90 -9.34
N LEU A 27 -10.93 4.53 -9.16
CA LEU A 27 -9.81 5.39 -9.53
C LEU A 27 -9.73 5.62 -11.05
N ASP A 28 -9.94 4.56 -11.84
CA ASP A 28 -10.02 4.63 -13.30
C ASP A 28 -11.17 5.53 -13.78
N GLU A 29 -12.38 5.34 -13.21
CA GLU A 29 -13.56 6.16 -13.52
C GLU A 29 -13.36 7.63 -13.09
N GLY A 30 -12.68 7.84 -11.96
CA GLY A 30 -12.25 9.15 -11.48
C GLY A 30 -11.11 9.78 -12.28
N ARG A 31 -10.54 9.06 -13.26
CA ARG A 31 -9.38 9.48 -14.06
C ARG A 31 -8.18 9.87 -13.20
N VAL A 32 -8.00 9.17 -12.08
CA VAL A 32 -6.82 9.33 -11.24
C VAL A 32 -5.66 8.61 -11.91
N ASP A 33 -4.56 9.30 -12.17
CA ASP A 33 -3.32 8.65 -12.58
C ASP A 33 -2.66 8.04 -11.34
N TYR A 34 -2.65 6.71 -11.26
CA TYR A 34 -2.10 5.99 -10.11
C TYR A 34 -1.23 4.80 -10.53
N VAL A 35 -0.31 4.43 -9.63
CA VAL A 35 0.51 3.22 -9.72
C VAL A 35 0.31 2.35 -8.48
N THR A 36 0.73 1.09 -8.57
CA THR A 36 0.82 0.17 -7.43
C THR A 36 2.24 -0.37 -7.33
N LEU A 37 2.69 -0.74 -6.13
CA LEU A 37 3.98 -1.42 -5.93
C LEU A 37 3.93 -2.93 -6.26
N GLY A 38 2.73 -3.49 -6.45
CA GLY A 38 2.56 -4.91 -6.72
C GLY A 38 3.18 -5.77 -5.61
N ASN A 39 4.07 -6.69 -5.98
CA ASN A 39 4.72 -7.61 -5.03
C ASN A 39 5.80 -6.95 -4.15
N GLU A 40 6.21 -5.71 -4.46
CA GLU A 40 7.15 -4.96 -3.63
C GLU A 40 6.45 -4.16 -2.53
N GLU A 41 5.11 -4.15 -2.51
CA GLU A 41 4.38 -3.51 -1.42
C GLU A 41 4.65 -4.24 -0.10
N GLY A 42 5.25 -3.52 0.85
CA GLY A 42 5.52 -4.04 2.18
C GLY A 42 4.28 -4.09 3.07
N CYS A 43 4.46 -4.58 4.30
CA CYS A 43 3.40 -4.53 5.30
C CYS A 43 3.28 -3.10 5.87
N CYS A 44 2.05 -2.59 6.01
CA CYS A 44 1.82 -1.30 6.68
C CYS A 44 1.96 -1.35 8.21
N GLY A 45 2.16 -2.53 8.80
CA GLY A 45 2.41 -2.69 10.23
C GLY A 45 1.19 -2.50 11.16
N SER A 46 -0.03 -2.36 10.63
CA SER A 46 -1.23 -2.02 11.41
C SER A 46 -1.50 -2.92 12.64
N VAL A 47 -1.30 -4.23 12.50
CA VAL A 47 -1.47 -5.20 13.59
C VAL A 47 -0.39 -5.01 14.66
N LEU A 48 0.87 -4.87 14.24
CA LEU A 48 2.01 -4.68 15.15
C LEU A 48 1.87 -3.35 15.91
N LEU A 49 1.45 -2.29 15.23
CA LEU A 49 1.20 -0.99 15.82
C LEU A 49 0.14 -1.08 16.93
N ARG A 50 -0.98 -1.75 16.65
CA ARG A 50 -2.07 -1.97 17.63
C ARG A 50 -1.65 -2.84 18.80
N SER A 51 -0.68 -3.73 18.62
CA SER A 51 -0.08 -4.53 19.69
C SER A 51 1.02 -3.82 20.49
N GLY A 52 1.36 -2.57 20.14
CA GLY A 52 2.37 -1.77 20.85
C GLY A 52 3.80 -1.94 20.35
N GLN A 53 4.04 -2.70 19.27
CA GLN A 53 5.38 -2.96 18.71
C GLN A 53 5.88 -1.79 17.83
N ARG A 54 5.94 -0.59 18.41
CA ARG A 54 6.18 0.66 17.68
C ARG A 54 7.53 0.71 16.97
N ALA A 55 8.61 0.27 17.61
CA ALA A 55 9.95 0.29 17.01
C ALA A 55 10.04 -0.58 15.73
N VAL A 56 9.30 -1.70 15.70
CA VAL A 56 9.24 -2.56 14.51
C VAL A 56 8.47 -1.86 13.38
N VAL A 57 7.36 -1.20 13.72
CA VAL A 57 6.54 -0.46 12.75
C VAL A 57 7.30 0.73 12.17
N GLU A 58 8.10 1.43 12.99
CA GLU A 58 8.94 2.55 12.54
C GLU A 58 9.93 2.09 11.48
N LYS A 59 10.66 0.99 11.75
CA LYS A 59 11.55 0.39 10.75
C LYS A 59 10.81 -0.04 9.48
N MET A 60 9.65 -0.69 9.61
CA MET A 60 8.85 -1.07 8.44
C MET A 60 8.40 0.13 7.61
N ALA A 61 8.08 1.25 8.26
CA ALA A 61 7.72 2.48 7.57
C ALA A 61 8.91 3.06 6.81
N GLU A 62 10.11 3.05 7.40
CA GLU A 62 11.35 3.45 6.72
C GLU A 62 11.62 2.60 5.48
N ASP A 63 11.56 1.27 5.60
CA ASP A 63 11.78 0.34 4.48
C ASP A 63 10.74 0.57 3.34
N ASN A 64 9.48 0.83 3.70
CA ASN A 64 8.42 1.14 2.74
C ASN A 64 8.69 2.47 2.01
N VAL A 65 9.11 3.51 2.74
CA VAL A 65 9.46 4.81 2.15
C VAL A 65 10.65 4.68 1.21
N GLU A 66 11.66 3.89 1.57
CA GLU A 66 12.80 3.61 0.69
C GLU A 66 12.33 2.96 -0.62
N THR A 67 11.47 1.94 -0.53
CA THR A 67 10.91 1.25 -1.70
C THR A 67 10.11 2.20 -2.60
N ILE A 68 9.32 3.10 -2.02
CA ILE A 68 8.57 4.13 -2.76
C ILE A 68 9.52 5.09 -3.48
N ASN A 69 10.58 5.55 -2.80
CA ASN A 69 11.56 6.48 -3.36
C ASN A 69 12.41 5.86 -4.47
N GLN A 70 12.68 4.56 -4.44
CA GLN A 70 13.38 3.86 -5.53
C GLN A 70 12.53 3.77 -6.81
N ARG A 71 11.21 3.88 -6.68
CA ARG A 71 10.28 3.86 -7.80
C ARG A 71 10.20 5.25 -8.45
N GLY A 72 10.12 6.34 -7.66
CA GLY A 72 10.02 7.74 -8.11
C GLY A 72 11.11 8.21 -9.07
#